data_AF-A0A969K791-F1
#
_entry.id   AF-A0A969K791-F1
#
_cell.length_a   1.000
_cell.length_b   1.000
_cell.length_c   1.000
_cell.angle_alpha   90.00
_cell.angle_beta   90.00
_cell.angle_gamma   90.00
#
_symmetry.space_group_name_H-M   'P 1'
#
loop_
_entity.id
_entity.type
_entity.pdbx_description
1 polymer ?
#
loop_
_entity_poly.entity_id
_entity_poly.type
_entity_poly.pdbx_seq_one_letter_code
_entity_poly.pdbx_strand_id
1 'polypeptide(L)'
;MSALSSGGREAGEQLVDSLVVHGYTLERLDALPCMWRVSIPSPRVLEIWFTGGDTPVVAAVSYRVGKPWGSEAQRRAAKLQAEFYRRYELLSLRDGALPPDDRLIQLIGAFEADVSNGGFGQYLANHGAACGREALACLSAIGAKRTAKWLNAALGGRLDTDGLARLDQHFNEKAEDLASLTMIYLGRRQER
;
A
#
# COMPACT_ATOMS: atom_id res chain seq x y z
N MET A 1 -2.33 -37.65 -8.42
CA MET A 1 -1.97 -36.24 -8.69
C MET A 1 -3.19 -35.40 -8.34
N SER A 2 -3.27 -34.88 -7.11
CA SER A 2 -4.33 -33.94 -6.72
C SER A 2 -3.83 -32.52 -6.89
N ALA A 3 -4.58 -31.75 -7.66
CA ALA A 3 -4.40 -30.32 -7.81
C ALA A 3 -4.61 -29.62 -6.45
N LEU A 4 -3.56 -29.05 -5.87
CA LEU A 4 -3.66 -28.06 -4.80
C LEU A 4 -4.05 -26.74 -5.45
N SER A 5 -5.36 -26.50 -5.51
CA SER A 5 -5.96 -25.28 -6.06
C SER A 5 -5.83 -24.11 -5.08
N SER A 6 -5.35 -22.97 -5.57
CA SER A 6 -5.76 -21.57 -5.30
C SER A 6 -6.20 -21.08 -3.89
N GLY A 7 -5.96 -21.79 -2.79
CA GLY A 7 -6.62 -21.52 -1.50
C GLY A 7 -5.75 -20.99 -0.35
N GLY A 8 -4.53 -20.49 -0.60
CA GLY A 8 -3.55 -20.24 0.47
C GLY A 8 -4.02 -19.23 1.53
N ARG A 9 -4.46 -18.04 1.10
CA ARG A 9 -4.88 -16.97 2.01
C ARG A 9 -6.20 -17.28 2.68
N GLU A 10 -7.22 -17.61 1.90
CA GLU A 10 -8.59 -17.85 2.40
C GLU A 10 -8.62 -19.00 3.41
N ALA A 11 -7.91 -20.10 3.14
CA ALA A 11 -7.78 -21.19 4.11
C ALA A 11 -7.05 -20.75 5.38
N GLY A 12 -6.05 -19.87 5.26
CA GLY A 12 -5.37 -19.25 6.40
C GLY A 12 -6.32 -18.38 7.24
N GLU A 13 -7.10 -17.50 6.60
CA GLU A 13 -8.08 -16.66 7.29
C GLU A 13 -9.14 -17.51 8.01
N GLN A 14 -9.66 -18.56 7.36
CA GLN A 14 -10.60 -19.52 7.95
C GLN A 14 -10.01 -20.23 9.19
N LEU A 15 -8.73 -20.58 9.16
CA LEU A 15 -8.04 -21.17 10.33
C LEU A 15 -7.94 -20.19 11.48
N VAL A 16 -7.66 -18.91 11.22
CA VAL A 16 -7.63 -17.89 12.27
C VAL A 16 -9.02 -17.69 12.86
N ASP A 17 -10.05 -17.59 12.02
CA ASP A 17 -11.44 -17.44 12.46
C ASP A 17 -11.92 -18.66 13.30
N SER A 18 -11.36 -19.85 13.06
CA SER A 18 -11.64 -21.04 13.88
C SER A 18 -11.21 -20.91 15.36
N LEU A 19 -10.34 -19.96 15.71
CA LEU A 19 -9.97 -19.70 17.10
C LEU A 19 -11.17 -19.22 17.93
N VAL A 20 -12.20 -18.63 17.30
CA VAL A 20 -13.45 -18.26 17.99
C VAL A 20 -14.16 -19.49 18.54
N VAL A 21 -14.17 -20.60 17.79
CA VAL A 21 -14.76 -21.88 18.23
C VAL A 21 -14.03 -22.43 19.47
N HIS A 22 -12.76 -22.07 19.64
CA HIS A 22 -11.92 -22.47 20.77
C HIS A 22 -11.98 -21.48 21.95
N GLY A 23 -12.93 -20.54 21.94
CA GLY A 23 -13.19 -19.61 23.05
C GLY A 23 -12.33 -18.34 23.05
N TYR A 24 -11.57 -18.07 21.99
CA TYR A 24 -10.82 -16.84 21.86
C TYR A 24 -11.68 -15.73 21.23
N THR A 25 -11.55 -14.50 21.71
CA THR A 25 -12.13 -13.34 21.01
C THR A 25 -11.12 -12.80 20.00
N LEU A 26 -11.57 -12.57 18.77
CA LEU A 26 -10.75 -12.01 17.70
C LEU A 26 -11.20 -10.59 17.40
N GLU A 27 -10.23 -9.69 17.24
CA GLU A 27 -10.42 -8.35 16.69
C GLU A 27 -9.73 -8.34 15.32
N ARG A 28 -10.51 -8.31 14.24
CA ARG A 28 -9.96 -8.04 12.91
C ARG A 28 -9.64 -6.56 12.85
N LEU A 29 -8.39 -6.22 12.51
CA LEU A 29 -8.01 -4.82 12.41
C LEU A 29 -8.49 -4.31 11.05
N ASP A 30 -9.53 -3.47 11.02
CA ASP A 30 -10.00 -2.81 9.78
C ASP A 30 -8.88 -2.12 9.01
N ALA A 31 -7.84 -1.70 9.75
CA ALA A 31 -6.65 -1.05 9.24
C ALA A 31 -5.71 -1.98 8.46
N LEU A 32 -5.74 -3.26 8.76
CA LEU A 32 -4.85 -4.27 8.22
C LEU A 32 -5.75 -5.49 8.00
N PRO A 33 -6.48 -5.56 6.87
CA PRO A 33 -7.51 -6.57 6.67
C PRO A 33 -6.96 -8.01 6.69
N CYS A 34 -5.63 -8.14 6.55
CA CYS A 34 -4.87 -9.37 6.70
C CYS A 34 -4.33 -9.59 8.13
N MET A 35 -4.81 -8.89 9.15
CA MET A 35 -4.32 -8.98 10.53
C MET A 35 -5.45 -9.13 11.54
N TRP A 36 -5.29 -10.10 12.43
CA TRP A 36 -6.16 -10.40 13.56
C TRP A 36 -5.38 -10.19 14.84
N ARG A 37 -6.04 -9.62 15.84
CA ARG A 37 -5.60 -9.67 17.23
C ARG A 37 -6.43 -10.68 17.98
N VAL A 38 -5.76 -11.63 18.62
CA VAL A 38 -6.38 -12.58 19.54
C VAL A 38 -6.38 -11.95 20.93
N SER A 39 -7.57 -11.80 21.50
CA SER A 39 -7.73 -11.32 22.87
C SER A 39 -7.26 -12.40 23.82
N ILE A 40 -6.18 -12.10 24.51
CA ILE A 40 -5.60 -12.94 25.56
C ILE A 40 -5.42 -12.10 26.83
N PRO A 41 -5.33 -12.70 28.02
CA PRO A 41 -5.23 -11.94 29.26
C PRO A 41 -4.07 -10.94 29.24
N SER A 42 -4.39 -9.70 29.61
CA SER A 42 -3.39 -8.64 29.80
C SER A 42 -2.28 -9.13 30.73
N PRO A 43 -1.01 -8.76 30.48
CA PRO A 43 -0.52 -7.81 29.47
C PRO A 43 -0.10 -8.46 28.14
N ARG A 44 -0.60 -9.64 27.80
CA ARG A 44 -0.15 -10.38 26.62
C ARG A 44 -0.91 -9.92 25.38
N VAL A 45 -0.25 -9.96 24.23
CA VAL A 45 -0.82 -9.67 22.92
C VAL A 45 -0.41 -10.76 21.95
N LEU A 46 -1.38 -11.34 21.26
CA LEU A 46 -1.16 -12.26 20.15
C LEU A 46 -1.76 -11.62 18.89
N GLU A 47 -0.91 -11.41 17.90
CA GLU A 47 -1.26 -10.81 16.62
C GLU A 47 -0.87 -11.79 15.51
N ILE A 48 -1.79 -12.06 14.60
CA ILE A 48 -1.60 -12.95 13.46
C ILE A 48 -1.83 -12.11 12.22
N TRP A 49 -0.93 -12.16 11.25
CA TRP A 49 -1.16 -11.51 9.97
C TRP A 49 -0.62 -12.33 8.80
N PHE A 50 -1.20 -12.10 7.64
CA PHE A 50 -0.80 -12.72 6.39
C PHE A 50 -0.05 -11.69 5.53
N THR A 51 1.10 -12.09 4.99
CA THR A 51 1.85 -11.31 4.00
C THR A 51 2.02 -12.10 2.71
N GLY A 52 2.12 -11.39 1.58
CA GLY A 52 2.09 -11.98 0.24
C GLY A 52 0.70 -11.83 -0.41
N GLY A 53 0.67 -11.84 -1.75
CA GLY A 53 -0.56 -11.84 -2.54
C GLY A 53 -1.33 -13.15 -2.42
N ASP A 54 -2.14 -13.51 -3.41
CA ASP A 54 -3.06 -14.67 -3.28
C ASP A 54 -2.36 -16.03 -3.10
N THR A 55 -1.09 -16.17 -3.54
CA THR A 55 -0.28 -17.39 -3.35
C THR A 55 1.22 -17.15 -3.61
N PRO A 56 2.16 -17.70 -2.79
CA PRO A 56 2.01 -18.26 -1.44
C PRO A 56 2.05 -17.16 -0.36
N VAL A 57 1.22 -17.33 0.65
CA VAL A 57 1.00 -16.37 1.74
C VAL A 57 1.81 -16.84 2.96
N VAL A 58 2.66 -15.97 3.48
CA VAL A 58 3.35 -16.20 4.75
C VAL A 58 2.42 -15.76 5.88
N ALA A 59 2.06 -16.69 6.74
CA ALA A 59 1.42 -16.37 8.02
C ALA A 59 2.51 -15.99 9.02
N ALA A 60 2.45 -14.78 9.56
CA ALA A 60 3.29 -14.31 10.62
C ALA A 60 2.49 -14.22 11.91
N VAL A 61 3.10 -14.70 13.00
CA VAL A 61 2.50 -14.70 14.33
C VAL A 61 3.44 -13.94 15.26
N SER A 62 2.91 -12.97 15.97
CA SER A 62 3.62 -12.26 17.04
C SER A 62 2.91 -12.48 18.35
N TYR A 63 3.63 -13.11 19.28
CA TYR A 63 3.26 -13.15 20.68
C TYR A 63 4.21 -12.25 21.47
N ARG A 64 3.66 -11.32 22.26
CA ARG A 64 4.46 -10.39 23.07
C ARG A 64 3.75 -10.03 24.38
N VAL A 65 4.54 -9.54 25.33
CA VAL A 65 4.06 -8.90 26.56
C VAL A 65 4.18 -7.38 26.40
N GLY A 66 3.08 -6.65 26.57
CA GLY A 66 3.05 -5.20 26.53
C GLY A 66 2.06 -4.64 25.51
N LYS A 67 2.41 -3.51 24.89
CA LYS A 67 1.53 -2.82 23.93
C LYS A 67 1.44 -3.57 22.60
N PRO A 68 0.31 -3.41 21.87
CA PRO A 68 0.19 -3.92 20.51
C PRO A 68 1.28 -3.38 19.58
N TRP A 69 1.47 -4.03 18.42
CA TRP A 69 2.43 -3.54 17.43
C TRP A 69 2.15 -2.09 17.02
N GLY A 70 3.26 -1.36 16.83
CA GLY A 70 3.31 0.02 16.36
C GLY A 70 2.93 1.08 17.40
N SER A 71 3.36 2.31 17.17
CA SER A 71 2.73 3.49 17.75
C SER A 71 1.33 3.69 17.15
N GLU A 72 0.51 4.54 17.78
CA GLU A 72 -0.80 4.91 17.21
C GLU A 72 -0.66 5.51 15.81
N ALA A 73 0.37 6.34 15.59
CA ALA A 73 0.68 6.90 14.29
C ALA A 73 1.03 5.82 13.26
N GLN A 74 1.81 4.80 13.65
CA GLN A 74 2.15 3.68 12.75
C GLN A 74 0.91 2.85 12.38
N ARG A 75 0.02 2.58 13.34
CA ARG A 75 -1.25 1.89 13.07
C ARG A 75 -2.17 2.70 12.16
N ARG A 76 -2.23 4.02 12.36
CA ARG A 76 -2.99 4.93 11.49
C ARG A 76 -2.43 4.96 10.07
N ALA A 77 -1.11 5.05 9.90
CA ALA A 77 -0.48 4.99 8.59
C ALA A 77 -0.78 3.66 7.90
N ALA A 78 -0.61 2.54 8.60
CA ALA A 78 -0.96 1.21 8.09
C ALA A 78 -2.42 1.12 7.62
N LYS A 79 -3.37 1.72 8.36
CA LYS A 79 -4.79 1.81 7.97
C LYS A 79 -4.97 2.52 6.62
N LEU A 80 -4.32 3.66 6.47
CA LEU A 80 -4.43 4.48 5.27
C LEU A 80 -3.79 3.75 4.08
N GLN A 81 -2.63 3.12 4.29
CA GLN A 81 -1.94 2.33 3.26
C GLN A 81 -2.80 1.16 2.78
N ALA A 82 -3.35 0.37 3.71
CA ALA A 82 -4.19 -0.77 3.34
C ALA A 82 -5.42 -0.35 2.54
N GLU A 83 -6.10 0.73 2.95
CA GLU A 83 -7.26 1.24 2.23
C GLU A 83 -6.89 1.77 0.83
N PHE A 84 -5.75 2.46 0.72
CA PHE A 84 -5.24 2.92 -0.57
C PHE A 84 -5.00 1.74 -1.52
N TYR A 85 -4.23 0.73 -1.09
CA TYR A 85 -3.88 -0.41 -1.94
C TYR A 85 -5.10 -1.25 -2.30
N ARG A 86 -6.04 -1.45 -1.36
CA ARG A 86 -7.32 -2.10 -1.65
C ARG A 86 -8.10 -1.37 -2.75
N ARG A 87 -8.18 -0.03 -2.69
CA ARG A 87 -8.84 0.76 -3.74
C ARG A 87 -8.08 0.69 -5.05
N TYR A 88 -6.75 0.78 -5.02
CA TYR A 88 -5.91 0.70 -6.20
C TYR A 88 -6.08 -0.64 -6.94
N GLU A 89 -6.06 -1.76 -6.24
CA GLU A 89 -6.29 -3.10 -6.81
C GLU A 89 -7.67 -3.23 -7.46
N LEU A 90 -8.71 -2.63 -6.87
CA LEU A 90 -10.05 -2.62 -7.47
C LEU A 90 -10.13 -1.75 -8.73
N LEU A 91 -9.29 -0.73 -8.83
CA LEU A 91 -9.25 0.19 -9.98
C LEU A 91 -8.37 -0.31 -11.11
N SER A 92 -7.33 -1.10 -10.83
CA SER A 92 -6.47 -1.68 -11.87
C SER A 92 -7.21 -2.70 -12.74
N LEU A 93 -8.35 -3.21 -12.27
CA LEU A 93 -9.24 -4.11 -13.00
C LEU A 93 -10.32 -3.40 -13.83
N ARG A 94 -10.35 -2.06 -13.81
CA ARG A 94 -11.39 -1.26 -14.50
C ARG A 94 -10.85 -0.61 -15.77
N ASP A 95 -11.61 -0.79 -16.85
CA ASP A 95 -11.43 -0.03 -18.09
C ASP A 95 -12.36 1.19 -18.14
N GLY A 96 -11.85 2.30 -18.70
CA GLY A 96 -12.65 3.51 -18.99
C GLY A 96 -12.33 4.73 -18.13
N ALA A 97 -13.14 5.78 -18.28
CA ALA A 97 -12.96 7.04 -17.58
C ALA A 97 -13.30 6.87 -16.09
N LEU A 98 -12.34 7.17 -15.22
CA LEU A 98 -12.51 7.13 -13.77
C LEU A 98 -12.95 8.49 -13.21
N PRO A 99 -13.76 8.50 -12.14
CA PRO A 99 -13.98 9.70 -11.34
C PRO A 99 -12.66 10.32 -10.89
N PRO A 100 -12.59 11.64 -10.64
CA PRO A 100 -11.33 12.33 -10.32
C PRO A 100 -10.55 11.73 -9.14
N ASP A 101 -11.25 11.33 -8.07
CA ASP A 101 -10.63 10.76 -6.88
C ASP A 101 -10.06 9.35 -7.14
N ASP A 102 -10.77 8.54 -7.93
CA ASP A 102 -10.31 7.20 -8.33
C ASP A 102 -9.16 7.30 -9.34
N ARG A 103 -9.21 8.26 -10.27
CA ARG A 103 -8.12 8.56 -11.20
C ARG A 103 -6.86 8.96 -10.46
N LEU A 104 -6.99 9.75 -9.39
CA LEU A 104 -5.86 10.13 -8.53
C LEU A 104 -5.24 8.89 -7.88
N ILE A 105 -6.04 7.99 -7.29
CA ILE A 105 -5.53 6.75 -6.69
C ILE A 105 -4.83 5.89 -7.74
N GLN A 106 -5.45 5.72 -8.91
CA GLN A 106 -4.86 4.95 -10.01
C GLN A 106 -3.51 5.51 -10.44
N LEU A 107 -3.41 6.83 -10.63
CA LEU A 107 -2.16 7.49 -11.04
C LEU A 107 -1.05 7.34 -10.00
N ILE A 108 -1.35 7.56 -8.72
CA ILE A 108 -0.37 7.45 -7.65
C ILE A 108 0.06 5.99 -7.46
N GLY A 109 -0.89 5.04 -7.48
CA GLY A 109 -0.58 3.62 -7.31
C GLY A 109 0.25 3.05 -8.46
N ALA A 110 -0.08 3.40 -9.71
CA ALA A 110 0.71 3.01 -10.88
C ALA A 110 2.12 3.62 -10.84
N PHE A 111 2.22 4.89 -10.46
CA PHE A 111 3.51 5.56 -10.28
C PHE A 111 4.37 4.86 -9.22
N GLU A 112 3.82 4.60 -8.04
CA GLU A 112 4.54 3.96 -6.94
C GLU A 112 4.99 2.54 -7.32
N ALA A 113 4.12 1.76 -7.96
CA ALA A 113 4.44 0.41 -8.42
C ALA A 113 5.58 0.38 -9.44
N ASP A 114 5.50 1.21 -10.49
CA ASP A 114 6.53 1.22 -11.54
C ASP A 114 7.87 1.77 -11.04
N VAL A 115 7.86 2.86 -10.26
CA VAL A 115 9.10 3.45 -9.73
C VAL A 115 9.77 2.51 -8.73
N SER A 116 9.00 1.80 -7.90
CA SER A 116 9.55 0.80 -6.98
C SER A 116 10.14 -0.41 -7.72
N ASN A 117 9.59 -0.78 -8.87
CA ASN A 117 10.02 -1.96 -9.63
C ASN A 117 11.18 -1.69 -10.60
N GLY A 118 11.21 -0.53 -11.24
CA GLY A 118 12.27 -0.19 -12.22
C GLY A 118 12.49 1.30 -12.43
N GLY A 119 12.12 2.11 -11.45
CA GLY A 119 12.50 3.51 -11.39
C GLY A 119 11.65 4.45 -12.24
N PHE A 120 12.02 5.73 -12.20
CA PHE A 120 11.34 6.80 -12.94
C PHE A 120 11.38 6.57 -14.46
N GLY A 121 12.47 5.98 -14.96
CA GLY A 121 12.63 5.63 -16.37
C GLY A 121 11.57 4.63 -16.84
N GLN A 122 11.35 3.56 -16.07
CA GLN A 122 10.31 2.56 -16.38
C GLN A 122 8.93 3.18 -16.39
N TYR A 123 8.58 3.95 -15.36
CA TYR A 123 7.27 4.61 -15.29
C TYR A 123 6.99 5.50 -16.52
N LEU A 124 7.97 6.33 -16.91
CA LEU A 124 7.82 7.20 -18.07
C LEU A 124 7.80 6.44 -19.39
N ALA A 125 8.49 5.30 -19.50
CA ALA A 125 8.43 4.43 -20.66
C ALA A 125 7.06 3.74 -20.79
N ASN A 126 6.48 3.29 -19.68
CA ASN A 126 5.19 2.60 -19.65
C ASN A 126 4.02 3.54 -19.93
N HIS A 127 4.05 4.76 -19.39
CA HIS A 127 2.89 5.66 -19.39
C HIS A 127 3.06 6.93 -20.23
N GLY A 128 4.30 7.26 -20.62
CA GLY A 128 4.61 8.47 -21.38
C GLY A 128 4.58 9.77 -20.57
N ALA A 129 5.13 10.83 -21.16
CA ALA A 129 5.30 12.12 -20.49
C ALA A 129 3.98 12.85 -20.16
N ALA A 130 2.90 12.60 -20.92
CA ALA A 130 1.60 13.19 -20.64
C ALA A 130 1.02 12.66 -19.32
N CYS A 131 1.01 11.33 -19.15
CA CYS A 131 0.60 10.68 -17.91
C CYS A 131 1.52 11.08 -16.74
N GLY A 132 2.84 11.17 -16.98
CA GLY A 132 3.78 11.64 -15.96
C GLY A 132 3.50 13.06 -15.47
N ARG A 133 3.02 13.97 -16.34
CA ARG A 133 2.59 15.32 -15.91
C ARG A 133 1.31 15.29 -15.08
N GLU A 134 0.35 14.41 -15.40
CA GLU A 134 -0.82 14.20 -14.55
C GLU A 134 -0.42 13.68 -13.17
N ALA A 135 0.44 12.66 -13.11
CA ALA A 135 0.94 12.14 -11.84
C ALA A 135 1.71 13.20 -11.04
N LEU A 136 2.51 14.06 -11.70
CA LEU A 136 3.17 15.18 -11.04
C LEU A 136 2.17 16.16 -10.40
N ALA A 137 1.06 16.46 -11.07
CA ALA A 137 0.00 17.29 -10.52
C ALA A 137 -0.66 16.63 -9.30
N CYS A 138 -0.95 15.33 -9.37
CA CYS A 138 -1.47 14.55 -8.25
C CYS A 138 -0.50 14.53 -7.05
N LEU A 139 0.78 14.23 -7.27
CA LEU A 139 1.82 14.22 -6.24
C LEU A 139 1.92 15.58 -5.54
N SER A 140 1.83 16.66 -6.31
CA SER A 140 1.84 18.02 -5.78
C SER A 140 0.59 18.30 -4.93
N ALA A 141 -0.59 17.85 -5.38
CA ALA A 141 -1.86 18.04 -4.69
C ALA A 141 -1.92 17.30 -3.34
N ILE A 142 -1.42 16.06 -3.28
CA ILE A 142 -1.37 15.26 -2.05
C ILE A 142 -0.25 15.71 -1.10
N GLY A 143 0.63 16.63 -1.55
CA GLY A 143 1.72 17.17 -0.75
C GLY A 143 3.00 16.33 -0.73
N ALA A 144 3.18 15.40 -1.67
CA ALA A 144 4.39 14.59 -1.85
C ALA A 144 5.49 15.41 -2.53
N LYS A 145 6.06 16.38 -1.80
CA LYS A 145 6.94 17.43 -2.35
C LYS A 145 8.25 16.88 -2.90
N ARG A 146 8.85 15.88 -2.24
CA ARG A 146 10.14 15.32 -2.66
C ARG A 146 9.93 14.44 -3.89
N THR A 147 8.92 13.58 -3.84
CA THR A 147 8.58 12.71 -4.97
C THR A 147 8.18 13.51 -6.20
N ALA A 148 7.37 14.57 -6.04
CA ALA A 148 7.03 15.49 -7.13
C ALA A 148 8.28 16.14 -7.75
N LYS A 149 9.24 16.57 -6.91
CA LYS A 149 10.50 17.15 -7.40
C LYS A 149 11.31 16.15 -8.23
N TRP A 150 11.39 14.90 -7.80
CA TRP A 150 12.11 13.85 -8.53
C TRP A 150 11.43 13.51 -9.86
N LEU A 151 10.11 13.32 -9.87
CA LEU A 151 9.37 13.09 -11.11
C LEU A 151 9.52 14.25 -12.09
N ASN A 152 9.44 15.50 -11.60
CA ASN A 152 9.65 16.69 -12.44
C ASN A 152 11.06 16.71 -13.06
N ALA A 153 12.08 16.31 -12.31
CA ALA A 153 13.45 16.20 -12.84
C ALA A 153 13.56 15.12 -13.93
N ALA A 154 12.95 13.95 -13.72
CA ALA A 154 12.90 12.88 -14.70
C ALA A 154 12.16 13.29 -16.00
N LEU A 155 11.01 13.96 -15.85
CA LEU A 155 10.22 14.51 -16.98
C LEU A 155 10.99 15.55 -17.80
N GLY A 156 11.97 16.23 -17.19
CA GLY A 156 12.78 17.24 -17.87
C GLY A 156 13.65 16.67 -18.99
N GLY A 157 13.88 15.35 -19.04
CA GLY A 157 14.62 14.68 -20.12
C GLY A 157 16.10 15.06 -20.23
N ARG A 158 16.65 15.74 -19.22
CA ARG A 158 18.04 16.21 -19.17
C ARG A 158 18.97 15.30 -18.37
N LEU A 159 18.42 14.28 -17.73
CA LEU A 159 19.18 13.32 -16.93
C LEU A 159 19.68 12.21 -17.85
N ASP A 160 20.95 11.88 -17.70
CA ASP A 160 21.52 10.65 -18.22
C ASP A 160 21.09 9.45 -17.35
N THR A 161 21.54 8.25 -17.74
CA THR A 161 21.24 7.00 -17.03
C THR A 161 21.64 7.08 -15.55
N ASP A 162 22.81 7.67 -15.24
CA ASP A 162 23.29 7.82 -13.87
C ASP A 162 22.45 8.80 -13.07
N GLY A 163 22.00 9.90 -13.70
CA GLY A 163 21.08 10.86 -13.11
C GLY A 163 19.73 10.23 -12.74
N LEU A 164 19.18 9.37 -13.61
CA LEU A 164 17.94 8.64 -13.33
C LEU A 164 18.14 7.62 -12.19
N ALA A 165 19.23 6.84 -12.21
CA ALA A 165 19.52 5.87 -11.15
C ALA A 165 19.66 6.53 -9.76
N ARG A 166 20.19 7.76 -9.69
CA ARG A 166 20.23 8.53 -8.43
C ARG A 166 18.84 8.93 -7.94
N LEU A 167 17.92 9.27 -8.84
CA LEU A 167 16.53 9.55 -8.46
C LEU A 167 15.86 8.28 -7.93
N ASP A 168 16.06 7.14 -8.58
CA ASP A 168 15.52 5.86 -8.15
C ASP A 168 16.04 5.48 -6.75
N GLN A 169 17.34 5.65 -6.52
CA GLN A 169 17.95 5.45 -5.20
C GLN A 169 17.33 6.39 -4.15
N HIS A 170 17.18 7.67 -4.46
CA HIS A 170 16.56 8.63 -3.54
C HIS A 170 15.12 8.29 -3.21
N PHE A 171 14.35 7.80 -4.19
CA PHE A 171 13.01 7.30 -3.96
C PHE A 171 13.04 6.12 -2.99
N ASN A 172 13.87 5.10 -3.24
CA ASN A 172 13.94 3.91 -2.39
C ASN A 172 14.39 4.21 -0.95
N GLU A 173 15.34 5.13 -0.75
CA GLU A 173 15.86 5.45 0.58
C GLU A 173 14.97 6.42 1.37
N LYS A 174 14.27 7.32 0.67
CA LYS A 174 13.63 8.49 1.27
C LYS A 174 12.22 8.73 0.75
N ALA A 175 11.54 7.68 0.32
CA ALA A 175 10.15 7.73 -0.13
C ALA A 175 9.28 8.48 0.87
N GLU A 176 8.36 9.27 0.34
CA GLU A 176 7.21 9.75 1.09
C GLU A 176 6.15 8.65 1.10
N ASP A 177 5.37 8.58 2.18
CA ASP A 177 4.26 7.63 2.28
C ASP A 177 3.09 8.08 1.38
N LEU A 178 3.20 7.78 0.08
CA LEU A 178 2.29 8.27 -0.97
C LEU A 178 0.86 7.79 -0.73
N ALA A 179 0.71 6.53 -0.31
CA ALA A 179 -0.57 5.94 0.03
C ALA A 179 -1.24 6.68 1.19
N SER A 180 -0.54 6.92 2.31
CA SER A 180 -1.11 7.70 3.41
C SER A 180 -1.43 9.15 3.03
N LEU A 181 -0.53 9.82 2.30
CA LEU A 181 -0.74 11.19 1.83
C LEU A 181 -1.98 11.31 0.94
N THR A 182 -2.18 10.34 0.05
CA THR A 182 -3.35 10.27 -0.83
C THR A 182 -4.64 10.13 -0.04
N MET A 183 -4.70 9.20 0.91
CA MET A 183 -5.92 8.99 1.69
C MET A 183 -6.23 10.17 2.61
N ILE A 184 -5.21 10.82 3.18
CA ILE A 184 -5.39 12.07 3.94
C ILE A 184 -5.93 13.19 3.05
N TYR A 185 -5.42 13.34 1.83
CA TYR A 185 -5.89 14.34 0.87
C TYR A 185 -7.37 14.12 0.51
N LEU A 186 -7.75 12.88 0.22
CA LEU A 186 -9.14 12.53 -0.11
C LEU A 186 -10.09 12.74 1.05
N GLY A 187 -9.72 12.34 2.28
CA GLY A 187 -10.54 12.58 3.46
C GLY A 187 -10.85 14.06 3.67
N ARG A 188 -9.85 14.93 3.51
CA ARG A 188 -10.02 16.40 3.62
C ARG A 188 -10.91 17.01 2.54
N ARG A 189 -11.04 16.37 1.38
CA ARG A 189 -11.92 16.84 0.29
C ARG A 189 -13.38 16.49 0.52
N GLN A 190 -13.64 15.35 1.16
CA GLN A 190 -15.00 14.90 1.46
C GLN A 190 -15.65 15.68 2.61
N GLU A 191 -14.84 16.33 3.45
CA GLU A 191 -15.28 17.20 4.55
C GLU A 191 -15.60 18.65 4.11
N ARG A 192 -15.43 18.98 2.82
CA ARG A 192 -15.67 20.31 2.24
C ARG A 192 -16.92 20.31 1.37
#